data_AF-A0A524K836-F1
#
_entry.id   AF-A0A524K836-F1
#
_cell.length_a   1.000
_cell.length_b   1.000
_cell.length_c   1.000
_cell.angle_alpha   90.00
_cell.angle_beta   90.00
_cell.angle_gamma   90.00
#
_symmetry.space_group_name_H-M   'P 1'
#
loop_
_entity.id
_entity.type
_entity.pdbx_description
1 polymer ?
#
loop_
_entity_poly.entity_id
_entity_poly.type
_entity_poly.pdbx_seq_one_letter_code
_entity_poly.pdbx_strand_id
1 'polypeptide(L)'
;MKKFRTRTDIERHHAVDQMFRDSDGWWVWLKAGYWSTNMECGTIHEMTIGECCEQMQYVERAPLEIMQRGGWDLAECITNWEGETK
;
A
#
# COMPACT_ATOMS: atom_id res chain seq x y z
N MET A 1 5.91 -14.54 -5.55
CA MET A 1 5.40 -13.18 -5.83
C MET A 1 6.20 -12.55 -6.95
N LYS A 2 5.54 -11.88 -7.89
CA LYS A 2 6.22 -11.07 -8.92
C LYS A 2 6.95 -9.93 -8.20
N LYS A 3 8.27 -9.82 -8.34
CA LYS A 3 9.02 -8.71 -7.72
C LYS A 3 8.58 -7.40 -8.38
N PHE A 4 8.25 -6.38 -7.59
CA PHE A 4 8.03 -5.02 -8.09
C PHE A 4 9.33 -4.52 -8.74
N ARG A 5 9.24 -4.04 -9.96
CA ARG A 5 10.41 -3.50 -10.69
C ARG A 5 10.13 -2.16 -11.36
N THR A 6 8.85 -1.81 -11.49
CA THR A 6 8.41 -0.64 -12.24
C THR A 6 7.29 0.07 -11.52
N ARG A 7 7.11 1.35 -11.83
CA ARG A 7 5.93 2.15 -11.42
C ARG A 7 4.62 1.41 -11.73
N THR A 8 4.50 0.85 -12.93
CA THR A 8 3.30 0.14 -13.36
C THR A 8 3.03 -1.13 -12.57
N ASP A 9 4.06 -1.82 -12.05
CA ASP A 9 3.85 -2.95 -11.14
C ASP A 9 3.21 -2.49 -9.82
N ILE A 10 3.61 -1.31 -9.32
CA ILE A 10 3.03 -0.71 -8.10
C ILE A 10 1.60 -0.25 -8.36
N GLU A 11 1.36 0.54 -9.41
CA GLU A 11 0.03 1.09 -9.73
C GLU A 11 -1.04 0.01 -9.96
N ARG A 12 -0.64 -1.17 -10.41
CA ARG A 12 -1.56 -2.30 -10.66
C ARG A 12 -1.73 -3.21 -9.44
N HIS A 13 -1.05 -2.93 -8.34
CA HIS A 13 -1.13 -3.76 -7.16
C HIS A 13 -2.49 -3.60 -6.47
N HIS A 14 -3.12 -4.71 -6.07
CA HIS A 14 -4.46 -4.71 -5.48
C HIS A 14 -4.57 -3.82 -4.23
N ALA A 15 -3.48 -3.72 -3.46
CA ALA A 15 -3.40 -2.94 -2.23
C ALA A 15 -3.21 -1.43 -2.46
N VAL A 16 -2.88 -0.99 -3.68
CA VAL A 16 -2.62 0.42 -3.99
C VAL A 16 -3.91 1.11 -4.41
N ASP A 17 -4.20 2.25 -3.79
CA ASP A 17 -5.32 3.12 -4.14
C ASP A 17 -4.87 4.18 -5.14
N GLN A 18 -3.81 4.91 -4.80
CA GLN A 18 -3.31 6.01 -5.62
C GLN A 18 -1.78 6.06 -5.59
N MET A 19 -1.19 6.50 -6.71
CA MET A 19 0.22 6.81 -6.80
C MET A 19 0.42 8.14 -7.51
N PHE A 20 1.30 9.00 -6.98
CA PHE A 20 1.68 10.26 -7.64
C PHE A 20 3.11 10.67 -7.29
N ARG A 21 3.61 11.72 -7.94
CA ARG A 21 4.92 12.30 -7.70
C ARG A 21 4.82 13.81 -7.58
N ASP A 22 5.51 14.38 -6.62
CA ASP A 22 5.70 15.83 -6.45
C ASP A 22 7.19 16.18 -6.34
N SER A 23 7.51 17.36 -5.77
CA SER A 23 8.89 17.79 -5.53
C SER A 23 9.63 16.94 -4.50
N ASP A 24 8.89 16.28 -3.62
CA ASP A 24 9.41 15.64 -2.42
C ASP A 24 9.53 14.12 -2.60
N GLY A 25 9.02 13.56 -3.69
CA GLY A 25 9.26 12.18 -4.08
C GLY A 25 8.03 11.52 -4.69
N TRP A 26 8.02 10.20 -4.61
CA TRP A 26 6.91 9.34 -4.99
C TRP A 26 6.09 8.97 -3.78
N TRP A 27 4.77 9.15 -3.90
CA TRP A 27 3.79 8.79 -2.90
C TRP A 27 2.96 7.62 -3.40
N VAL A 28 2.84 6.58 -2.58
CA VAL A 28 1.99 5.42 -2.82
C VAL A 28 1.02 5.30 -1.65
N TRP A 29 -0.26 5.55 -1.92
CA TRP A 29 -1.34 5.41 -0.95
C TRP A 29 -1.92 4.01 -1.02
N LEU A 30 -1.97 3.36 0.14
CA LEU A 30 -2.56 2.03 0.26
C LEU A 30 -4.05 2.15 0.58
N LYS A 31 -4.83 1.20 0.08
CA LYS A 31 -6.24 1.07 0.40
C LYS A 31 -6.42 0.77 1.89
N ALA A 32 -7.57 1.16 2.45
CA ALA A 32 -7.97 0.78 3.80
C ALA A 32 -7.87 -0.75 3.97
N GLY A 33 -7.24 -1.16 5.07
CA GLY A 33 -6.97 -2.57 5.37
C GLY A 33 -5.60 -3.06 4.90
N TYR A 34 -4.77 -2.22 4.27
CA TYR A 34 -3.36 -2.53 3.99
C TYR A 34 -2.42 -1.54 4.62
N TRP A 35 -1.24 -2.02 5.01
CA TRP A 35 -0.20 -1.18 5.61
C TRP A 35 1.19 -1.68 5.20
N SER A 36 2.18 -0.80 5.29
CA SER A 36 3.59 -1.17 5.26
C SER A 36 4.03 -1.58 6.66
N THR A 37 4.45 -2.83 6.85
CA THR A 37 5.01 -3.31 8.13
C THR A 37 6.34 -2.65 8.47
N ASN A 38 7.11 -2.24 7.47
CA ASN A 38 8.41 -1.60 7.67
C ASN A 38 8.29 -0.14 8.11
N MET A 39 7.27 0.58 7.63
CA MET A 39 7.03 1.99 7.96
C MET A 39 5.91 2.20 8.97
N GLU A 40 5.18 1.14 9.30
CA GLU A 40 4.02 1.12 10.19
C GLU A 40 2.88 2.08 9.81
N CYS A 41 2.67 2.30 8.50
CA CYS A 41 1.71 3.28 7.98
C CYS A 41 1.04 2.84 6.67
N GLY A 42 -0.03 3.55 6.28
CA GLY A 42 -0.82 3.32 5.05
C GLY A 42 -0.27 4.04 3.81
N THR A 43 0.92 4.64 3.90
CA THR A 43 1.49 5.44 2.81
C THR A 43 2.98 5.20 2.70
N ILE A 44 3.48 4.91 1.51
CA ILE A 44 4.91 4.82 1.22
C ILE A 44 5.34 6.11 0.52
N HIS A 45 6.36 6.77 1.06
CA HIS A 45 6.95 7.97 0.48
C HIS A 45 8.46 7.77 0.33
N GLU A 46 8.93 7.77 -0.92
CA GLU A 46 10.34 7.53 -1.23
C GLU A 46 10.81 8.40 -2.40
N MET A 47 12.13 8.62 -2.51
CA MET A 47 12.69 9.49 -3.54
C MET A 47 12.61 8.87 -4.94
N THR A 48 12.73 7.55 -5.03
CA THR A 48 12.79 6.81 -6.30
C THR A 48 11.75 5.70 -6.38
N ILE A 49 11.36 5.35 -7.61
CA ILE A 49 10.52 4.17 -7.87
C ILE A 49 11.18 2.88 -7.37
N GLY A 50 12.51 2.81 -7.39
CA GLY A 50 13.26 1.65 -6.90
C GLY A 50 13.01 1.41 -5.42
N GLU A 51 13.16 2.46 -4.61
CA GLU A 51 12.87 2.43 -3.17
C GLU A 51 11.39 2.11 -2.92
N CYS A 52 10.45 2.71 -3.66
CA CYS A 52 9.04 2.31 -3.55
C CYS A 52 8.84 0.82 -3.84
N CYS A 53 9.49 0.26 -4.87
CA CYS A 53 9.40 -1.17 -5.20
C CYS A 53 9.95 -2.06 -4.09
N GLU A 54 10.96 -1.61 -3.36
CA GLU A 54 11.51 -2.31 -2.19
C GLU A 54 10.51 -2.26 -1.03
N GLN A 55 9.96 -1.09 -0.72
CA GLN A 55 8.98 -0.93 0.36
C GLN A 55 7.69 -1.71 0.12
N MET A 56 7.24 -1.82 -1.14
CA MET A 56 6.06 -2.59 -1.50
C MET A 56 6.15 -4.08 -1.15
N GLN A 57 7.34 -4.61 -0.87
CA GLN A 57 7.53 -5.99 -0.39
C GLN A 57 7.06 -6.20 1.06
N TYR A 58 6.91 -5.12 1.81
CA TYR A 58 6.49 -5.11 3.22
C TYR A 58 5.01 -4.76 3.39
N VAL A 59 4.27 -4.63 2.28
CA VAL A 59 2.83 -4.35 2.28
C VAL A 59 2.05 -5.63 2.49
N GLU A 60 1.17 -5.62 3.49
CA GLU A 60 0.27 -6.72 3.81
C GLU A 60 -1.07 -6.21 4.31
N ARG A 61 -2.00 -7.12 4.56
CA ARG A 61 -3.25 -6.80 5.26
C ARG A 61 -2.94 -6.36 6.68
N ALA A 62 -3.48 -5.22 7.09
CA ALA A 62 -3.30 -4.75 8.45
C ALA A 62 -3.95 -5.71 9.45
N PRO A 63 -3.42 -5.84 10.68
CA PRO A 63 -4.15 -6.45 11.78
C PRO A 63 -5.24 -5.50 12.31
N LEU A 64 -6.24 -6.05 13.01
CA LEU A 64 -7.40 -5.29 13.52
C LEU A 64 -6.99 -4.07 14.35
N GLU A 65 -5.93 -4.19 15.15
CA GLU A 65 -5.40 -3.11 15.99
C GLU A 65 -4.92 -1.91 15.16
N ILE A 66 -4.26 -2.16 14.02
CA ILE A 66 -3.78 -1.12 13.12
C ILE A 66 -4.94 -0.45 12.40
N MET A 67 -5.93 -1.24 11.95
CA MET A 67 -7.18 -0.72 11.40
C MET A 67 -7.89 0.23 12.39
N GLN A 68 -8.05 -0.21 13.64
CA GLN A 68 -8.70 0.58 14.68
C GLN A 68 -7.93 1.86 14.98
N ARG A 69 -6.60 1.79 15.07
CA ARG A 69 -5.73 2.95 15.29
C ARG A 69 -5.77 3.93 14.13
N GLY A 70 -5.83 3.43 12.89
CA GLY A 70 -5.95 4.22 11.67
C GLY A 70 -7.35 4.80 11.43
N GLY A 71 -8.34 4.41 12.24
CA GLY A 71 -9.74 4.83 12.07
C GLY A 71 -10.36 4.27 10.78
N TRP A 72 -9.86 3.15 10.26
CA TRP A 72 -10.38 2.53 9.05
C TRP A 72 -11.68 1.80 9.33
N ASP A 73 -12.64 1.94 8.42
CA ASP A 73 -13.87 1.19 8.49
C ASP A 73 -13.61 -0.29 8.19
N LEU A 74 -14.08 -1.18 9.07
CA LEU A 74 -13.80 -2.61 8.95
C LEU A 74 -14.49 -3.21 7.72
N ALA A 75 -15.68 -2.73 7.34
CA ALA A 75 -16.39 -3.24 6.17
C ALA A 75 -15.68 -2.83 4.87
N GLU A 76 -15.13 -1.62 4.80
CA GLU A 76 -14.26 -1.18 3.72
C GLU A 76 -13.00 -2.05 3.60
N CYS A 77 -12.31 -2.31 4.72
CA CYS A 77 -11.12 -3.18 4.74
C CYS A 77 -11.42 -4.58 4.17
N ILE A 78 -12.53 -5.19 4.62
CA ILE A 78 -12.97 -6.51 4.16
C ILE A 78 -13.29 -6.48 2.66
N THR A 79 -14.01 -5.45 2.19
CA THR A 79 -14.36 -5.30 0.77
C THR A 79 -13.11 -5.23 -0.11
N ASN A 80 -12.09 -4.47 0.31
CA ASN A 80 -10.82 -4.37 -0.41
C ASN A 80 -10.09 -5.72 -0.49
N TRP A 81 -10.14 -6.52 0.59
CA TRP A 81 -9.51 -7.84 0.63
C TRP A 81 -10.23 -8.90 -0.21
N GLU A 82 -11.56 -8.86 -0.30
CA GLU A 82 -12.33 -9.75 -1.18
C GLU A 82 -11.99 -9.50 -2.66
N GLY A 83 -11.67 -8.25 -3.01
CA GLY A 83 -11.22 -7.83 -4.33
C GLY A 83 -9.87 -8.42 -4.78
N GLU A 84 -9.08 -9.02 -3.88
CA GLU A 84 -7.78 -9.65 -4.21
C GLU A 84 -7.90 -10.90 -5.08
N THR A 85 -9.07 -11.54 -5.11
CA THR A 85 -9.27 -12.88 -5.71
C THR A 85 -9.74 -12.88 -7.17
N LYS A 86 -9.74 -11.73 -7.85
CA LYS A 86 -10.17 -11.60 -9.26
C LYS A 86 -9.04 -11.22 -10.22
#